data_AF-A0A0D3VG60-F1
#
_entry.id   AF-A0A0D3VG60-F1
#
_cell.length_a   1.000
_cell.length_b   1.000
_cell.length_c   1.000
_cell.angle_alpha   90.00
_cell.angle_beta   90.00
_cell.angle_gamma   90.00
#
_symmetry.space_group_name_H-M   'P 1'
#
loop_
_entity.id
_entity.type
_entity.pdbx_description
1 polymer ?
#
loop_
_entity_poly.entity_id
_entity_poly.type
_entity_poly.pdbx_seq_one_letter_code
_entity_poly.pdbx_strand_id
1 'polypeptide(L)'
;MTTEQTQPLYSPSPSVWEQLKRDIQLAAPSFGIDDIGFATADPFVSLKSILEEHRAKGYESGFEEPDLAKRVTPALPSSKPASLIAIAVAYPSKLVNPPKSEPGANRGILARSAWGRDYHYVLREAMAKLEAFIRERVPEAVLDSMVDTGALVDRAVAERAGIGFSAKNCMIISPKWGSWIYLGDMVTNIPFPPDTPVTEDCGECTKCIDACPTGALVGPGQLNAQRCVSFLTQTKGLLEDEAMVKIGNRLYGCDTCQIVCPKNRGKNWDHHTVLAPDPELAKPLLLPILDLTNREFREKFGQTAAAWRGKKPMQRNAIIALGNFKDKTAVPRLGEILLQDPRPEMRGTAAWALGRIGGEEALNILDKSIATEQDNQVQEKLLQATEKLQPQVIEESTISETIYYDEVSTPIGTLTVCMSEKGLCLIEFGAYSVKEAVIQQWSRNWADGIPFVHNEEKLALAKEQLKQYFAGERNTFTLPLDMRGTSFQLQVWGSLADIPYGETLSYKQLAILIERPKAIKAVGGANNKNPLPIVVPCHRVNGENGSLVGYGGGLEIKRQLLSLEGSLPERSARDGV
;
A
#
# COMPACT_ATOMS: atom_id res chain seq x y z
N MET A 1 -11.61 66.00 -41.06
CA MET A 1 -12.13 65.66 -39.72
C MET A 1 -11.44 64.40 -39.27
N THR A 2 -10.30 64.56 -38.60
CA THR A 2 -9.49 63.50 -37.99
C THR A 2 -9.99 63.27 -36.58
N THR A 3 -10.55 62.09 -36.32
CA THR A 3 -10.95 61.64 -34.98
C THR A 3 -9.70 61.23 -34.20
N GLU A 4 -9.26 62.08 -33.27
CA GLU A 4 -8.30 61.74 -32.22
C GLU A 4 -8.91 60.67 -31.31
N GLN A 5 -8.24 59.51 -31.23
CA GLN A 5 -8.51 58.51 -30.19
C GLN A 5 -7.90 59.00 -28.88
N THR A 6 -8.76 59.43 -27.96
CA THR A 6 -8.41 59.65 -26.56
C THR A 6 -7.95 58.35 -25.92
N GLN A 7 -6.65 58.24 -25.63
CA GLN A 7 -6.12 57.26 -24.68
C GLN A 7 -6.69 57.55 -23.28
N PRO A 8 -7.08 56.54 -22.49
CA PRO A 8 -7.50 56.77 -21.12
C PRO A 8 -6.30 57.20 -20.28
N LEU A 9 -6.36 58.45 -19.79
CA LEU A 9 -5.49 58.98 -18.75
C LEU A 9 -5.82 58.30 -17.41
N TYR A 10 -4.77 57.93 -16.67
CA TYR A 10 -4.74 57.48 -15.27
C TYR A 10 -4.83 55.96 -15.02
N SER A 11 -3.72 55.25 -15.26
CA SER A 11 -3.42 54.03 -14.49
C SER A 11 -2.78 54.44 -13.17
N PRO A 12 -3.33 54.08 -11.99
CA PRO A 12 -2.67 54.37 -10.73
C PRO A 12 -1.28 53.72 -10.68
N SER A 13 -0.29 54.40 -10.11
CA SER A 13 1.02 53.82 -9.86
C SER A 13 0.86 52.55 -9.01
N PRO A 14 1.56 51.45 -9.32
CA PRO A 14 1.50 50.24 -8.51
C PRO A 14 1.82 50.55 -7.05
N SER A 15 1.12 49.90 -6.13
CA SER A 15 1.46 49.97 -4.70
C SER A 15 2.91 49.53 -4.48
N VAL A 16 3.54 49.99 -3.40
CA VAL A 16 4.92 49.57 -3.04
C VAL A 16 5.05 48.04 -2.95
N TRP A 17 3.98 47.34 -2.54
CA TRP A 17 3.95 45.89 -2.46
C TRP A 17 3.77 45.20 -3.82
N GLU A 18 3.06 45.81 -4.76
CA GLU A 18 3.01 45.32 -6.15
C GLU A 18 4.39 45.44 -6.82
N GLN A 19 5.09 46.55 -6.58
CA GLN A 19 6.45 46.73 -7.09
C GLN A 19 7.42 45.72 -6.47
N LEU A 20 7.42 45.57 -5.15
CA LEU A 20 8.28 44.60 -4.47
C LEU A 20 7.97 43.15 -4.90
N LYS A 21 6.69 42.80 -5.05
CA LYS A 21 6.27 41.50 -5.59
C LYS A 21 6.89 41.24 -6.96
N ARG A 22 6.83 42.23 -7.86
CA ARG A 22 7.43 42.15 -9.20
C ARG A 22 8.94 42.01 -9.14
N ASP A 23 9.61 42.75 -8.28
CA ASP A 23 11.06 42.67 -8.09
C ASP A 23 11.48 41.29 -7.57
N ILE A 24 10.73 40.73 -6.63
CA ILE A 24 10.92 39.35 -6.14
C ILE A 24 10.76 38.34 -7.28
N GLN A 25 9.68 38.43 -8.07
CA GLN A 25 9.45 37.53 -9.20
C GLN A 25 10.57 37.56 -10.23
N LEU A 26 11.11 38.75 -10.53
CA LEU A 26 12.24 38.93 -11.43
C LEU A 26 13.55 38.38 -10.85
N ALA A 27 13.76 38.49 -9.54
CA ALA A 27 14.98 38.02 -8.88
C ALA A 27 14.96 36.52 -8.57
N ALA A 28 13.78 35.89 -8.42
CA ALA A 28 13.62 34.51 -7.98
C ALA A 28 14.49 33.47 -8.75
N PRO A 29 14.64 33.53 -10.09
CA PRO A 29 15.52 32.61 -10.81
C PRO A 29 16.98 32.67 -10.34
N SER A 30 17.47 33.86 -9.97
CA SER A 30 18.85 34.02 -9.46
C SER A 30 19.07 33.37 -8.09
N PHE A 31 17.99 33.08 -7.37
CA PHE A 31 18.02 32.37 -6.09
C PHE A 31 17.95 30.85 -6.26
N GLY A 32 17.65 30.37 -7.49
CA GLY A 32 17.39 28.97 -7.79
C GLY A 32 15.91 28.59 -7.69
N ILE A 33 15.00 29.56 -7.77
CA ILE A 33 13.55 29.35 -7.73
C ILE A 33 12.99 29.40 -9.15
N ASP A 34 12.25 28.37 -9.55
CA ASP A 34 11.72 28.23 -10.92
C ASP A 34 10.32 28.81 -11.10
N ASP A 35 9.56 28.85 -10.02
CA ASP A 35 8.24 29.46 -9.96
C ASP A 35 7.99 30.05 -8.58
N ILE A 36 7.28 31.17 -8.51
CA ILE A 36 6.96 31.85 -7.26
C ILE A 36 5.58 32.50 -7.35
N GLY A 37 4.77 32.31 -6.33
CA GLY A 37 3.39 32.77 -6.27
C GLY A 37 3.06 33.35 -4.91
N PHE A 38 2.04 34.21 -4.87
CA PHE A 38 1.62 34.95 -3.68
C PHE A 38 0.17 34.65 -3.34
N ALA A 39 -0.16 34.54 -2.05
CA ALA A 39 -1.51 34.23 -1.59
C ALA A 39 -1.85 35.03 -0.33
N THR A 40 -3.14 35.12 0.01
CA THR A 40 -3.54 35.68 1.32
C THR A 40 -3.05 34.76 2.45
N ALA A 41 -2.91 35.29 3.67
CA ALA A 41 -2.62 34.50 4.87
C ALA A 41 -3.89 34.02 5.60
N ASP A 42 -5.04 34.03 4.93
CA ASP A 42 -6.29 33.60 5.54
C ASP A 42 -6.23 32.11 5.93
N PRO A 43 -6.98 31.68 6.96
CA PRO A 43 -7.08 30.27 7.31
C PRO A 43 -7.63 29.41 6.16
N PHE A 44 -7.08 28.21 5.98
CA PHE A 44 -7.54 27.20 5.02
C PHE A 44 -8.75 26.43 5.59
N VAL A 45 -9.91 27.11 5.66
CA VAL A 45 -11.11 26.58 6.31
C VAL A 45 -11.60 25.26 5.67
N SER A 46 -11.65 25.19 4.34
CA SER A 46 -12.08 23.97 3.63
C SER A 46 -11.10 22.81 3.82
N LEU A 47 -9.80 23.09 3.84
CA LEU A 47 -8.76 22.08 4.07
C LEU A 47 -8.88 21.45 5.45
N LYS A 48 -9.29 22.22 6.47
CA LYS A 48 -9.47 21.69 7.83
C LYS A 48 -10.41 20.50 7.85
N SER A 49 -11.58 20.63 7.24
CA SER A 49 -12.56 19.55 7.16
C SER A 49 -12.03 18.33 6.39
N ILE A 50 -11.27 18.54 5.32
CA ILE A 50 -10.64 17.47 4.56
C ILE A 50 -9.63 16.71 5.42
N LEU A 51 -8.80 17.42 6.19
CA LEU A 51 -7.80 16.81 7.07
C LEU A 51 -8.45 16.04 8.24
N GLU A 52 -9.52 16.59 8.82
CA GLU A 52 -10.30 15.91 9.87
C GLU A 52 -10.91 14.60 9.36
N GLU A 53 -11.50 14.61 8.17
CA GLU A 53 -12.06 13.41 7.53
C GLU A 53 -10.96 12.39 7.19
N HIS A 54 -9.84 12.85 6.64
CA HIS A 54 -8.69 12.02 6.31
C HIS A 54 -8.13 11.32 7.56
N ARG A 55 -8.04 12.03 8.69
CA ARG A 55 -7.66 11.48 10.00
C ARG A 55 -8.70 10.47 10.50
N ALA A 56 -9.98 10.81 10.45
CA ALA A 56 -11.06 9.93 10.90
C ALA A 56 -11.10 8.60 10.14
N LYS A 57 -10.73 8.61 8.86
CA LYS A 57 -10.58 7.40 8.02
C LYS A 57 -9.30 6.60 8.28
N GLY A 58 -8.39 7.11 9.11
CA GLY A 58 -7.09 6.47 9.37
C GLY A 58 -6.14 6.51 8.17
N TYR A 59 -6.26 7.52 7.31
CA TYR A 59 -5.50 7.62 6.07
C TYR A 59 -4.18 8.40 6.19
N GLU A 60 -3.95 9.07 7.33
CA GLU A 60 -2.69 9.78 7.62
C GLU A 60 -1.49 8.84 7.63
N SER A 61 -0.31 9.35 7.28
CA SER A 61 0.95 8.59 7.35
C SER A 61 1.55 8.57 8.76
N GLY A 62 1.29 9.63 9.53
CA GLY A 62 1.97 9.93 10.80
C GLY A 62 3.27 10.71 10.61
N PHE A 63 3.56 11.21 9.41
CA PHE A 63 4.66 12.15 9.16
C PHE A 63 4.19 13.62 9.19
N GLU A 64 2.88 13.84 9.12
CA GLU A 64 2.27 15.16 9.16
C GLU A 64 2.37 15.79 10.56
N GLU A 65 2.40 17.14 10.63
CA GLU A 65 2.19 17.86 11.90
C GLU A 65 0.85 17.43 12.54
N PRO A 66 0.83 16.93 13.79
CA PRO A 66 -0.38 16.38 14.38
C PRO A 66 -1.45 17.44 14.68
N ASP A 67 -1.06 18.69 14.96
CA ASP A 67 -1.97 19.78 15.27
C ASP A 67 -2.59 20.38 14.00
N LEU A 68 -3.82 19.97 13.70
CA LEU A 68 -4.56 20.44 12.52
C LEU A 68 -4.76 21.96 12.51
N ALA A 69 -4.84 22.62 13.67
CA ALA A 69 -5.02 24.08 13.71
C ALA A 69 -3.79 24.79 13.13
N LYS A 70 -2.59 24.31 13.45
CA LYS A 70 -1.34 24.83 12.88
C LYS A 70 -1.22 24.56 11.39
N ARG A 71 -1.79 23.45 10.90
CA ARG A 71 -1.73 23.10 9.46
C ARG A 71 -2.57 23.99 8.57
N VAL A 72 -3.62 24.60 9.11
CA VAL A 72 -4.58 25.39 8.33
C VAL A 72 -4.60 26.87 8.68
N THR A 73 -3.95 27.29 9.77
CA THR A 73 -3.94 28.68 10.20
C THR A 73 -2.52 29.21 10.12
N PRO A 74 -2.17 29.99 9.08
CA PRO A 74 -0.91 30.70 9.04
C PRO A 74 -0.71 31.53 10.31
N ALA A 75 0.50 31.53 10.85
CA ALA A 75 0.85 32.23 12.06
C ALA A 75 2.27 32.78 11.96
N LEU A 76 2.56 33.83 12.72
CA LEU A 76 3.90 34.38 12.88
C LEU A 76 4.20 34.57 14.37
N PRO A 77 5.45 34.36 14.83
CA PRO A 77 5.79 34.46 16.25
C PRO A 77 5.56 35.84 16.87
N SER A 78 5.77 36.91 16.12
CA SER A 78 5.82 38.29 16.65
C SER A 78 5.04 39.31 15.80
N SER A 79 4.14 38.86 14.93
CA SER A 79 3.37 39.71 14.04
C SER A 79 2.06 39.04 13.59
N LYS A 80 1.16 39.80 12.98
CA LYS A 80 0.01 39.23 12.27
C LYS A 80 0.45 38.82 10.86
N PRO A 81 0.14 37.59 10.42
CA PRO A 81 0.41 37.18 9.05
C PRO A 81 -0.51 37.95 8.10
N ALA A 82 0.03 38.36 6.96
CA ALA A 82 -0.69 39.17 5.96
C ALA A 82 -0.74 38.48 4.59
N SER A 83 0.35 37.82 4.19
CA SER A 83 0.39 37.02 2.95
C SER A 83 1.26 35.77 3.10
N LEU A 84 1.13 34.89 2.11
CA LEU A 84 1.96 33.72 1.88
C LEU A 84 2.74 33.90 0.58
N ILE A 85 3.95 33.37 0.53
CA ILE A 85 4.75 33.19 -0.69
C ILE A 85 4.97 31.69 -0.86
N ALA A 86 4.63 31.14 -2.03
CA ALA A 86 4.94 29.77 -2.41
C ALA A 86 6.06 29.77 -3.45
N ILE A 87 7.02 28.86 -3.32
CA ILE A 87 8.07 28.65 -4.33
C ILE A 87 7.97 27.23 -4.90
N ALA A 88 8.43 27.08 -6.13
CA ALA A 88 8.67 25.79 -6.75
C ALA A 88 10.09 25.71 -7.33
N VAL A 89 10.72 24.54 -7.17
CA VAL A 89 12.00 24.20 -7.80
C VAL A 89 11.82 22.92 -8.58
N ALA A 90 11.98 22.98 -9.89
CA ALA A 90 11.80 21.86 -10.80
C ALA A 90 12.99 20.90 -10.73
N TYR A 91 12.72 19.59 -10.86
CA TYR A 91 13.75 18.56 -10.73
C TYR A 91 13.72 17.54 -11.90
N PRO A 92 14.83 16.83 -12.15
CA PRO A 92 14.93 15.96 -13.31
C PRO A 92 14.03 14.75 -13.18
N SER A 93 13.41 14.36 -14.30
CA SER A 93 12.52 13.19 -14.39
C SER A 93 13.11 12.05 -15.22
N LYS A 94 14.25 12.28 -15.87
CA LYS A 94 14.96 11.31 -16.69
C LYS A 94 16.34 11.06 -16.10
N LEU A 95 16.75 9.80 -16.10
CA LEU A 95 18.09 9.38 -15.77
C LEU A 95 18.89 9.25 -17.06
N VAL A 96 20.02 9.97 -17.16
CA VAL A 96 20.93 9.86 -18.30
C VAL A 96 21.76 8.59 -18.14
N ASN A 97 21.90 7.80 -19.21
CA ASN A 97 22.63 6.52 -19.22
C ASN A 97 22.30 5.60 -18.03
N PRO A 98 21.02 5.25 -17.81
CA PRO A 98 20.62 4.47 -16.65
C PRO A 98 21.26 3.07 -16.69
N PRO A 99 21.93 2.62 -15.62
CA PRO A 99 22.56 1.31 -15.62
C PRO A 99 21.51 0.22 -15.77
N LYS A 100 21.84 -0.84 -16.53
CA LYS A 100 20.91 -1.95 -16.78
C LYS A 100 20.75 -2.80 -15.53
N SER A 101 19.53 -3.31 -15.34
CA SER A 101 19.24 -4.33 -14.33
C SER A 101 19.09 -5.64 -15.07
N GLU A 102 19.87 -6.64 -14.68
CA GLU A 102 19.90 -7.96 -15.33
C GLU A 102 20.23 -9.04 -14.29
N PRO A 103 19.93 -10.33 -14.55
CA PRO A 103 20.23 -11.41 -13.62
C PRO A 103 21.70 -11.39 -13.16
N GLY A 104 21.93 -11.49 -11.84
CA GLY A 104 23.27 -11.36 -11.23
C GLY A 104 23.74 -9.91 -10.99
N ALA A 105 23.06 -8.92 -11.57
CA ALA A 105 23.30 -7.50 -11.38
C ALA A 105 21.98 -6.73 -11.22
N ASN A 106 21.03 -7.30 -10.45
CA ASN A 106 19.73 -6.70 -10.23
C ASN A 106 19.85 -5.39 -9.45
N ARG A 107 19.07 -4.39 -9.87
CA ARG A 107 19.13 -3.03 -9.32
C ARG A 107 17.81 -2.58 -8.73
N GLY A 108 17.91 -1.86 -7.62
CA GLY A 108 16.81 -1.10 -7.05
C GLY A 108 16.65 0.24 -7.75
N ILE A 109 15.61 0.99 -7.38
CA ILE A 109 15.39 2.36 -7.86
C ILE A 109 14.93 3.27 -6.72
N LEU A 110 15.47 4.48 -6.66
CA LEU A 110 14.99 5.57 -5.80
C LEU A 110 14.04 6.46 -6.60
N ALA A 111 12.97 6.93 -5.97
CA ALA A 111 12.08 7.94 -6.54
C ALA A 111 12.86 9.22 -6.90
N ARG A 112 12.38 9.92 -7.93
CA ARG A 112 13.03 11.14 -8.45
C ARG A 112 13.16 12.24 -7.41
N SER A 113 12.25 12.29 -6.44
CA SER A 113 12.28 13.25 -5.33
C SER A 113 13.46 13.04 -4.35
N ALA A 114 14.25 11.98 -4.54
CA ALA A 114 15.44 11.68 -3.75
C ALA A 114 16.72 11.62 -4.61
N TRP A 115 16.67 12.12 -5.84
CA TRP A 115 17.84 12.23 -6.71
C TRP A 115 18.64 13.50 -6.40
N GLY A 116 19.96 13.39 -6.51
CA GLY A 116 20.87 14.50 -6.21
C GLY A 116 20.85 14.88 -4.74
N ARG A 117 21.19 16.15 -4.48
CA ARG A 117 21.18 16.73 -3.14
C ARG A 117 19.76 16.83 -2.59
N ASP A 118 19.61 16.58 -1.30
CA ASP A 118 18.35 16.67 -0.57
C ASP A 118 17.70 18.06 -0.77
N TYR A 119 16.47 18.03 -1.31
CA TYR A 119 15.72 19.23 -1.66
C TYR A 119 15.45 20.12 -0.46
N HIS A 120 15.40 19.58 0.77
CA HIS A 120 15.26 20.40 1.97
C HIS A 120 16.38 21.43 2.09
N TYR A 121 17.62 21.05 1.80
CA TYR A 121 18.75 21.99 1.82
C TYR A 121 18.70 22.95 0.64
N VAL A 122 18.38 22.46 -0.55
CA VAL A 122 18.31 23.28 -1.78
C VAL A 122 17.26 24.39 -1.63
N LEU A 123 16.06 24.04 -1.18
CA LEU A 123 14.98 25.02 -1.00
C LEU A 123 15.23 25.95 0.17
N ARG A 124 15.80 25.48 1.29
CA ARG A 124 16.17 26.38 2.41
C ARG A 124 17.22 27.40 2.01
N GLU A 125 18.21 27.02 1.20
CA GLU A 125 19.21 27.94 0.66
C GLU A 125 18.58 28.97 -0.30
N ALA A 126 17.63 28.54 -1.15
CA ALA A 126 16.89 29.43 -2.02
C ALA A 126 16.01 30.41 -1.22
N MET A 127 15.29 29.92 -0.22
CA MET A 127 14.48 30.73 0.71
C MET A 127 15.34 31.72 1.48
N ALA A 128 16.51 31.33 1.98
CA ALA A 128 17.41 32.25 2.70
C ALA A 128 17.86 33.43 1.83
N LYS A 129 18.11 33.21 0.52
CA LYS A 129 18.41 34.30 -0.42
C LYS A 129 17.20 35.20 -0.66
N LEU A 130 16.01 34.62 -0.81
CA LEU A 130 14.76 35.36 -0.94
C LEU A 130 14.49 36.21 0.31
N GLU A 131 14.65 35.64 1.51
CA GLU A 131 14.50 36.38 2.76
C GLU A 131 15.47 37.54 2.87
N ALA A 132 16.75 37.33 2.53
CA ALA A 132 17.75 38.39 2.53
C ALA A 132 17.37 39.53 1.57
N PHE A 133 16.91 39.18 0.36
CA PHE A 133 16.45 40.14 -0.64
C PHE A 133 15.26 40.98 -0.16
N ILE A 134 14.31 40.36 0.55
CA ILE A 134 13.15 41.02 1.14
C ILE A 134 13.59 41.93 2.30
N ARG A 135 14.39 41.42 3.25
CA ARG A 135 14.84 42.19 4.43
C ARG A 135 15.67 43.42 4.07
N GLU A 136 16.41 43.38 2.97
CA GLU A 136 17.13 44.55 2.45
C GLU A 136 16.18 45.71 2.08
N ARG A 137 14.98 45.38 1.60
CA ARG A 137 13.96 46.35 1.14
C ARG A 137 12.91 46.67 2.19
N VAL A 138 12.67 45.75 3.11
CA VAL A 138 11.67 45.85 4.19
C VAL A 138 12.32 45.33 5.49
N PRO A 139 13.12 46.16 6.19
CA PRO A 139 13.86 45.73 7.39
C PRO A 139 12.98 45.19 8.54
N GLU A 140 11.72 45.62 8.60
CA GLU A 140 10.71 45.21 9.57
C GLU A 140 9.95 43.93 9.19
N ALA A 141 10.30 43.31 8.06
CA ALA A 141 9.66 42.09 7.58
C ALA A 141 9.86 40.94 8.57
N VAL A 142 8.75 40.32 8.98
CA VAL A 142 8.73 39.04 9.68
C VAL A 142 8.47 37.97 8.64
N LEU A 143 9.40 37.03 8.52
CA LEU A 143 9.43 35.96 7.51
C LEU A 143 9.62 34.63 8.23
N ASP A 144 8.74 33.67 7.98
CA ASP A 144 8.84 32.31 8.51
C ASP A 144 8.74 31.31 7.35
N SER A 145 9.88 30.72 6.97
CA SER A 145 10.00 29.83 5.82
C SER A 145 9.93 28.36 6.21
N MET A 146 9.20 27.59 5.42
CA MET A 146 8.94 26.16 5.59
C MET A 146 9.21 25.39 4.31
N VAL A 147 9.69 24.15 4.46
CA VAL A 147 9.89 23.18 3.38
C VAL A 147 9.64 21.80 3.97
N ASP A 148 8.53 21.15 3.60
CA ASP A 148 8.08 19.80 3.97
C ASP A 148 7.86 19.54 5.48
N THR A 149 8.85 19.89 6.31
CA THR A 149 8.84 19.71 7.76
C THR A 149 8.15 20.85 8.52
N GLY A 150 7.47 21.74 7.79
CA GLY A 150 6.67 22.84 8.34
C GLY A 150 5.33 22.36 8.88
N ALA A 151 4.58 23.29 9.49
CA ALA A 151 3.22 22.97 9.95
C ALA A 151 2.20 23.03 8.81
N LEU A 152 2.32 24.02 7.91
CA LEU A 152 1.38 24.24 6.82
C LEU A 152 1.35 23.06 5.83
N VAL A 153 0.32 23.04 4.99
CA VAL A 153 0.24 22.09 3.88
C VAL A 153 0.80 22.76 2.63
N ASP A 154 2.08 22.54 2.33
CA ASP A 154 2.82 23.17 1.22
C ASP A 154 2.04 23.12 -0.09
N ARG A 155 1.35 22.00 -0.36
CA ARG A 155 0.49 21.81 -1.54
C ARG A 155 -0.68 22.78 -1.58
N ALA A 156 -1.38 22.96 -0.47
CA ALA A 156 -2.52 23.89 -0.41
C ALA A 156 -2.05 25.35 -0.53
N VAL A 157 -0.87 25.67 0.02
CA VAL A 157 -0.25 26.99 -0.15
C VAL A 157 0.08 27.23 -1.63
N ALA A 158 0.74 26.26 -2.30
CA ALA A 158 1.09 26.35 -3.70
C ALA A 158 -0.13 26.46 -4.63
N GLU A 159 -1.22 25.74 -4.34
CA GLU A 159 -2.49 25.86 -5.06
C GLU A 159 -3.08 27.26 -4.94
N ARG A 160 -3.20 27.77 -3.70
CA ARG A 160 -3.75 29.11 -3.44
C ARG A 160 -2.90 30.23 -4.03
N ALA A 161 -1.59 30.02 -4.10
CA ALA A 161 -0.62 30.95 -4.66
C ALA A 161 -0.50 30.87 -6.20
N GLY A 162 -1.22 29.96 -6.86
CA GLY A 162 -1.22 29.88 -8.33
C GLY A 162 -0.02 29.16 -8.95
N ILE A 163 0.76 28.38 -8.18
CA ILE A 163 1.88 27.57 -8.71
C ILE A 163 1.37 26.42 -9.59
N GLY A 164 0.23 25.83 -9.21
CA GLY A 164 -0.38 24.70 -9.89
C GLY A 164 -1.72 24.35 -9.27
N PHE A 165 -2.38 23.32 -9.79
CA PHE A 165 -3.66 22.83 -9.28
C PHE A 165 -3.49 21.51 -8.52
N SER A 166 -4.37 21.22 -7.55
CA SER A 166 -4.43 19.94 -6.85
C SER A 166 -5.00 18.83 -7.73
N ALA A 167 -4.15 17.92 -8.20
CA ALA A 167 -4.55 16.86 -9.14
C ALA A 167 -5.10 15.61 -8.44
N LYS A 168 -5.76 14.73 -9.21
CA LYS A 168 -6.36 13.47 -8.69
C LYS A 168 -5.35 12.51 -8.06
N ASN A 169 -4.06 12.64 -8.35
CA ASN A 169 -2.97 11.87 -7.71
C ASN A 169 -2.42 12.54 -6.43
N CYS A 170 -3.10 13.57 -5.92
CA CYS A 170 -2.72 14.40 -4.77
C CYS A 170 -1.49 15.31 -4.98
N MET A 171 -0.90 15.36 -6.18
CA MET A 171 0.23 16.24 -6.46
C MET A 171 -0.26 17.63 -6.90
N ILE A 172 0.57 18.65 -6.64
CA ILE A 172 0.45 19.93 -7.35
C ILE A 172 1.03 19.77 -8.75
N ILE A 173 0.26 20.16 -9.76
CA ILE A 173 0.69 20.13 -11.16
C ILE A 173 0.75 21.56 -11.68
N SER A 174 1.97 22.03 -11.96
CA SER A 174 2.18 23.28 -12.68
C SER A 174 1.95 23.06 -14.18
N PRO A 175 1.21 23.95 -14.87
CA PRO A 175 1.09 23.92 -16.33
C PRO A 175 2.46 23.90 -17.02
N LYS A 176 3.39 24.71 -16.51
CA LYS A 176 4.77 24.84 -17.00
C LYS A 176 5.63 23.64 -16.62
N TRP A 177 5.72 23.33 -15.33
CA TRP A 177 6.74 22.39 -14.80
C TRP A 177 6.24 20.96 -14.60
N GLY A 178 4.93 20.74 -14.62
CA GLY A 178 4.32 19.44 -14.29
C GLY A 178 4.29 19.23 -12.79
N SER A 179 4.31 17.98 -12.36
CA SER A 179 4.44 17.63 -10.93
C SER A 179 5.88 17.41 -10.48
N TRP A 180 6.86 17.53 -11.39
CA TRP A 180 8.29 17.39 -11.09
C TRP A 180 8.85 18.68 -10.47
N ILE A 181 8.23 19.12 -9.37
CA ILE A 181 8.59 20.30 -8.58
C ILE A 181 8.64 19.97 -7.10
N TYR A 182 9.65 20.48 -6.40
CA TYR A 182 9.66 20.61 -4.95
C TYR A 182 8.94 21.90 -4.57
N LEU A 183 8.32 21.93 -3.39
CA LEU A 183 7.57 23.08 -2.89
C LEU A 183 8.20 23.58 -1.59
N GLY A 184 8.12 24.88 -1.38
CA GLY A 184 8.35 25.52 -0.10
C GLY A 184 7.43 26.73 0.03
N ASP A 185 7.17 27.14 1.26
CA ASP A 185 6.31 28.28 1.55
C ASP A 185 6.89 29.19 2.63
N MET A 186 6.44 30.43 2.62
CA MET A 186 6.85 31.46 3.57
C MET A 186 5.64 32.26 4.02
N VAL A 187 5.44 32.36 5.32
CA VAL A 187 4.45 33.27 5.92
C VAL A 187 5.12 34.63 6.15
N THR A 188 4.44 35.72 5.81
CA THR A 188 4.97 37.07 6.06
C THR A 188 3.90 38.07 6.51
N ASN A 189 4.33 39.09 7.25
CA ASN A 189 3.50 40.24 7.62
C ASN A 189 3.39 41.30 6.50
N ILE A 190 4.08 41.12 5.38
CA ILE A 190 3.96 42.01 4.22
C ILE A 190 2.64 41.68 3.50
N PRO A 191 1.77 42.68 3.20
CA PRO A 191 0.48 42.44 2.56
C PRO A 191 0.61 42.40 1.04
N PHE A 192 1.32 41.40 0.51
CA PHE A 192 1.43 41.21 -0.94
C PHE A 192 0.07 40.93 -1.58
N PRO A 193 -0.23 41.52 -2.75
CA PRO A 193 -1.44 41.18 -3.48
C PRO A 193 -1.39 39.71 -3.95
N PRO A 194 -2.46 38.92 -3.74
CA PRO A 194 -2.46 37.51 -4.10
C PRO A 194 -2.45 37.31 -5.62
N ASP A 195 -1.88 36.19 -6.06
CA ASP A 195 -2.01 35.67 -7.42
C ASP A 195 -3.32 34.89 -7.60
N THR A 196 -3.63 34.56 -8.84
CA THR A 196 -4.83 33.79 -9.19
C THR A 196 -4.51 32.29 -9.23
N PRO A 197 -5.28 31.44 -8.54
CA PRO A 197 -5.14 29.99 -8.66
C PRO A 197 -5.25 29.50 -10.11
N VAL A 198 -4.53 28.41 -10.41
CA VAL A 198 -4.59 27.76 -11.73
C VAL A 198 -5.97 27.12 -11.93
N THR A 199 -6.61 27.37 -13.07
CA THR A 199 -7.96 26.85 -13.40
C THR A 199 -7.95 25.53 -14.15
N GLU A 200 -6.78 25.05 -14.58
CA GLU A 200 -6.61 23.74 -15.21
C GLU A 200 -6.94 22.61 -14.20
N ASP A 201 -7.47 21.50 -14.70
CA ASP A 201 -7.76 20.32 -13.89
C ASP A 201 -7.38 19.00 -14.59
N CYS A 202 -7.79 17.88 -14.01
CA CYS A 202 -7.58 16.55 -14.57
C CYS A 202 -8.64 16.12 -15.60
N GLY A 203 -9.76 16.83 -15.71
CA GLY A 203 -10.97 16.38 -16.39
C GLY A 203 -11.38 14.97 -15.99
N GLU A 204 -11.80 14.16 -16.96
CA GLU A 204 -12.22 12.77 -16.76
C GLU A 204 -11.07 11.75 -16.59
N CYS A 205 -9.81 12.19 -16.61
CA CYS A 205 -8.66 11.27 -16.53
C CYS A 205 -8.62 10.52 -15.18
N THR A 206 -8.33 9.21 -15.20
CA THR A 206 -8.17 8.35 -14.01
C THR A 206 -6.84 7.58 -13.97
N LYS A 207 -5.94 7.77 -14.95
CA LYS A 207 -4.73 6.95 -15.14
C LYS A 207 -3.88 6.73 -13.90
N CYS A 208 -3.74 7.75 -13.04
CA CYS A 208 -2.97 7.65 -11.80
C CYS A 208 -3.61 6.73 -10.76
N ILE A 209 -4.94 6.78 -10.65
CA ILE A 209 -5.74 5.93 -9.76
C ILE A 209 -5.63 4.49 -10.23
N ASP A 210 -5.87 4.26 -11.53
CA ASP A 210 -5.84 2.93 -12.16
C ASP A 210 -4.45 2.27 -12.07
N ALA A 211 -3.39 3.07 -12.22
CA ALA A 211 -2.01 2.57 -12.16
C ALA A 211 -1.44 2.45 -10.74
N CYS A 212 -2.15 2.91 -9.70
CA CYS A 212 -1.65 2.87 -8.33
C CYS A 212 -1.44 1.40 -7.88
N PRO A 213 -0.21 0.94 -7.59
CA PRO A 213 0.06 -0.50 -7.42
C PRO A 213 -0.74 -1.17 -6.31
N THR A 214 -1.09 -0.40 -5.28
CA THR A 214 -1.76 -0.85 -4.05
C THR A 214 -3.19 -0.31 -3.92
N GLY A 215 -3.69 0.43 -4.92
CA GLY A 215 -4.97 1.15 -4.81
C GLY A 215 -4.98 2.19 -3.69
N ALA A 216 -3.82 2.78 -3.36
CA ALA A 216 -3.71 3.79 -2.30
C ALA A 216 -4.43 5.10 -2.64
N LEU A 217 -4.57 5.43 -3.93
CA LEU A 217 -5.45 6.51 -4.37
C LEU A 217 -6.88 5.98 -4.36
N VAL A 218 -7.58 6.15 -3.24
CA VAL A 218 -8.94 5.62 -3.02
C VAL A 218 -10.03 6.46 -3.71
N GLY A 219 -9.65 7.63 -4.22
CA GLY A 219 -10.50 8.50 -5.02
C GLY A 219 -9.72 9.71 -5.55
N PRO A 220 -10.36 10.58 -6.37
CA PRO A 220 -9.77 11.81 -6.86
C PRO A 220 -9.23 12.69 -5.72
N GLY A 221 -7.92 12.87 -5.65
CA GLY A 221 -7.28 13.69 -4.63
C GLY A 221 -7.27 13.07 -3.23
N GLN A 222 -7.69 11.80 -3.08
CA GLN A 222 -7.76 11.10 -1.80
C GLN A 222 -6.74 9.96 -1.75
N LEU A 223 -5.78 10.07 -0.83
CA LEU A 223 -4.76 9.06 -0.59
C LEU A 223 -5.04 8.36 0.74
N ASN A 224 -4.98 7.03 0.76
CA ASN A 224 -4.74 6.26 1.97
C ASN A 224 -3.22 6.03 2.10
N ALA A 225 -2.56 6.84 2.94
CA ALA A 225 -1.10 6.82 3.03
C ALA A 225 -0.57 5.48 3.57
N GLN A 226 -1.33 4.79 4.43
CA GLN A 226 -0.97 3.48 4.98
C GLN A 226 -0.80 2.40 3.89
N ARG A 227 -1.39 2.59 2.70
CA ARG A 227 -1.22 1.71 1.53
C ARG A 227 -0.24 2.27 0.49
N CYS A 228 0.18 3.51 0.60
CA CYS A 228 1.00 4.16 -0.42
C CYS A 228 2.41 3.56 -0.45
N VAL A 229 2.87 3.08 -1.61
CA VAL A 229 4.23 2.52 -1.75
C VAL A 229 5.32 3.53 -1.34
N SER A 230 5.09 4.83 -1.57
CA SER A 230 6.00 5.87 -1.11
C SER A 230 6.15 5.87 0.42
N PHE A 231 5.04 5.74 1.16
CA PHE A 231 5.05 5.61 2.62
C PHE A 231 5.64 4.28 3.07
N LEU A 232 5.19 3.17 2.48
CA LEU A 232 5.62 1.81 2.85
C LEU A 232 7.13 1.63 2.76
N THR A 233 7.79 2.21 1.75
CA THR A 233 9.25 2.15 1.61
C THR A 233 10.02 2.89 2.71
N GLN A 234 9.35 3.76 3.48
CA GLN A 234 9.95 4.59 4.55
C GLN A 234 9.64 4.09 5.97
N THR A 235 8.71 3.13 6.11
CA THR A 235 8.39 2.51 7.39
C THR A 235 9.56 1.66 7.89
N LYS A 236 9.62 1.45 9.21
CA LYS A 236 10.69 0.66 9.85
C LYS A 236 10.28 -0.77 10.20
N GLY A 237 8.99 -1.07 10.18
CA GLY A 237 8.45 -2.38 10.57
C GLY A 237 8.51 -3.42 9.43
N LEU A 238 8.14 -4.64 9.79
CA LEU A 238 7.84 -5.70 8.83
C LEU A 238 6.60 -5.31 8.02
N LEU A 239 6.60 -5.65 6.73
CA LEU A 239 5.50 -5.36 5.82
C LEU A 239 4.67 -6.62 5.53
N GLU A 240 3.42 -6.41 5.15
CA GLU A 240 2.55 -7.47 4.67
C GLU A 240 2.99 -7.99 3.29
N ASP A 241 2.68 -9.26 3.01
CA ASP A 241 3.07 -9.95 1.77
C ASP A 241 2.61 -9.17 0.52
N GLU A 242 1.36 -8.70 0.51
CA GLU A 242 0.81 -7.94 -0.61
C GLU A 242 1.62 -6.65 -0.86
N ALA A 243 1.96 -5.92 0.21
CA ALA A 243 2.76 -4.70 0.13
C ALA A 243 4.16 -4.98 -0.42
N MET A 244 4.83 -6.04 0.06
CA MET A 244 6.18 -6.41 -0.41
C MET A 244 6.18 -6.78 -1.90
N VAL A 245 5.14 -7.47 -2.40
CA VAL A 245 5.00 -7.71 -3.85
C VAL A 245 4.85 -6.40 -4.63
N LYS A 246 3.98 -5.50 -4.17
CA LYS A 246 3.66 -4.25 -4.89
C LYS A 246 4.75 -3.19 -4.83
N ILE A 247 5.68 -3.27 -3.85
CA ILE A 247 6.88 -2.43 -3.81
C ILE A 247 7.75 -2.64 -5.06
N GLY A 248 7.83 -3.86 -5.59
CA GLY A 248 8.68 -4.20 -6.72
C GLY A 248 10.16 -4.06 -6.34
N ASN A 249 10.93 -3.27 -7.10
CA ASN A 249 12.33 -2.96 -6.82
C ASN A 249 12.57 -1.55 -6.27
N ARG A 250 11.54 -0.89 -5.74
CA ARG A 250 11.64 0.48 -5.21
C ARG A 250 12.31 0.46 -3.84
N LEU A 251 13.44 1.15 -3.71
CA LEU A 251 14.19 1.27 -2.46
C LEU A 251 13.72 2.44 -1.60
N TYR A 252 13.21 3.49 -2.22
CA TYR A 252 12.69 4.69 -1.56
C TYR A 252 11.69 5.40 -2.47
N GLY A 253 10.51 5.73 -1.94
CA GLY A 253 9.48 6.47 -2.66
C GLY A 253 8.77 5.68 -3.76
N CYS A 254 7.85 6.34 -4.46
CA CYS A 254 7.15 5.78 -5.63
C CYS A 254 6.70 6.88 -6.59
N ASP A 255 7.04 6.75 -7.86
CA ASP A 255 6.72 7.74 -8.89
C ASP A 255 5.57 7.33 -9.82
N THR A 256 4.96 6.14 -9.63
CA THR A 256 4.01 5.56 -10.60
C THR A 256 2.88 6.51 -10.96
N CYS A 257 2.24 7.15 -9.96
CA CYS A 257 1.11 8.06 -10.18
C CYS A 257 1.51 9.38 -10.90
N GLN A 258 2.80 9.72 -10.91
CA GLN A 258 3.34 10.86 -11.66
C GLN A 258 3.80 10.45 -13.07
N ILE A 259 4.45 9.29 -13.20
CA ILE A 259 4.95 8.77 -14.49
C ILE A 259 3.82 8.58 -15.50
N VAL A 260 2.67 8.04 -15.06
CA VAL A 260 1.52 7.80 -15.94
C VAL A 260 0.71 9.06 -16.25
N CYS A 261 0.97 10.17 -15.56
CA CYS A 261 0.21 11.40 -15.69
C CYS A 261 0.47 12.06 -17.06
N PRO A 262 -0.58 12.31 -17.88
CA PRO A 262 -0.41 12.99 -19.18
C PRO A 262 0.20 14.39 -19.06
N LYS A 263 -0.04 15.09 -17.95
CA LYS A 263 0.47 16.46 -17.71
C LYS A 263 1.98 16.51 -17.46
N ASN A 264 2.63 15.35 -17.28
CA ASN A 264 4.08 15.21 -17.18
C ASN A 264 4.75 14.79 -18.49
N ARG A 265 3.98 14.55 -19.56
CA ARG A 265 4.54 14.17 -20.86
C ARG A 265 5.51 15.25 -21.36
N GLY A 266 6.73 14.84 -21.68
CA GLY A 266 7.77 15.73 -22.20
C GLY A 266 8.49 16.59 -21.14
N LYS A 267 8.11 16.49 -19.86
CA LYS A 267 8.67 17.33 -18.79
C LYS A 267 9.87 16.66 -18.10
N ASN A 268 11.04 17.27 -18.21
CA ASN A 268 12.29 16.88 -17.56
C ASN A 268 13.16 18.12 -17.38
N TRP A 269 13.62 18.41 -16.16
CA TRP A 269 14.27 19.67 -15.82
C TRP A 269 15.62 19.42 -15.15
N ASP A 270 16.71 19.71 -15.83
CA ASP A 270 18.08 19.37 -15.42
C ASP A 270 18.99 20.58 -15.25
N HIS A 271 18.43 21.80 -15.25
CA HIS A 271 19.18 23.05 -15.12
C HIS A 271 19.73 23.27 -13.70
N HIS A 272 19.19 22.60 -12.68
CA HIS A 272 19.73 22.58 -11.32
C HIS A 272 20.73 21.43 -11.15
N THR A 273 22.02 21.70 -11.35
CA THR A 273 23.08 20.68 -11.31
C THR A 273 23.19 19.94 -9.97
N VAL A 274 22.84 20.60 -8.85
CA VAL A 274 22.83 19.98 -7.51
C VAL A 274 21.75 18.90 -7.36
N LEU A 275 20.71 18.93 -8.20
CA LEU A 275 19.63 17.93 -8.24
C LEU A 275 19.88 16.84 -9.30
N ALA A 276 21.00 16.91 -10.02
CA ALA A 276 21.32 15.91 -11.03
C ALA A 276 21.53 14.53 -10.37
N PRO A 277 20.89 13.47 -10.89
CA PRO A 277 21.06 12.12 -10.34
C PRO A 277 22.43 11.56 -10.71
N ASP A 278 23.11 10.96 -9.74
CA ASP A 278 24.11 9.93 -10.00
C ASP A 278 23.38 8.61 -10.36
N PRO A 279 23.55 8.04 -11.57
CA PRO A 279 22.88 6.81 -11.97
C PRO A 279 23.14 5.60 -11.07
N GLU A 280 24.33 5.51 -10.47
CA GLU A 280 24.66 4.40 -9.56
C GLU A 280 24.00 4.56 -8.19
N LEU A 281 23.72 5.79 -7.74
CA LEU A 281 22.97 6.04 -6.50
C LEU A 281 21.45 6.02 -6.72
N ALA A 282 20.98 6.54 -7.86
CA ALA A 282 19.57 6.54 -8.21
C ALA A 282 19.06 5.12 -8.50
N LYS A 283 19.92 4.27 -9.08
CA LYS A 283 19.60 2.89 -9.47
C LYS A 283 20.68 1.89 -9.00
N PRO A 284 20.88 1.69 -7.68
CA PRO A 284 21.99 0.93 -7.14
C PRO A 284 21.81 -0.58 -7.31
N LEU A 285 22.93 -1.32 -7.36
CA LEU A 285 22.94 -2.77 -7.22
C LEU A 285 22.35 -3.19 -5.88
N LEU A 286 21.49 -4.20 -5.87
CA LEU A 286 20.75 -4.61 -4.67
C LEU A 286 21.62 -5.29 -3.61
N LEU A 287 22.47 -6.24 -4.02
CA LEU A 287 23.29 -7.01 -3.08
C LEU A 287 24.21 -6.12 -2.23
N PRO A 288 24.98 -5.16 -2.81
CA PRO A 288 25.81 -4.26 -2.01
C PRO A 288 25.05 -3.41 -0.99
N ILE A 289 23.74 -3.15 -1.18
CA ILE A 289 22.93 -2.40 -0.19
C ILE A 289 22.82 -3.18 1.13
N LEU A 290 22.76 -4.52 1.07
CA LEU A 290 22.59 -5.38 2.25
C LEU A 290 23.77 -5.24 3.22
N ASP A 291 24.96 -4.93 2.71
CA ASP A 291 26.20 -4.90 3.47
C ASP A 291 26.65 -3.50 3.90
N LEU A 292 25.94 -2.46 3.48
CA LEU A 292 26.28 -1.09 3.84
C LEU A 292 26.39 -0.93 5.37
N THR A 293 27.55 -0.49 5.83
CA THR A 293 27.72 0.03 7.17
C THR A 293 27.03 1.39 7.32
N ASN A 294 26.86 1.87 8.56
CA ASN A 294 26.32 3.23 8.77
C ASN A 294 27.21 4.32 8.16
N ARG A 295 28.54 4.10 8.15
CA ARG A 295 29.50 5.03 7.54
C ARG A 295 29.33 5.08 6.03
N GLU A 296 29.39 3.92 5.35
CA GLU A 296 29.26 3.85 3.89
C GLU A 296 27.90 4.34 3.41
N PHE A 297 26.82 4.05 4.16
CA PHE A 297 25.51 4.58 3.85
C PHE A 297 25.48 6.11 3.91
N ARG A 298 26.08 6.72 4.94
CA ARG A 298 26.16 8.19 5.07
C ARG A 298 27.00 8.79 3.96
N GLU A 299 28.13 8.17 3.61
CA GLU A 299 29.00 8.63 2.51
C GLU A 299 28.28 8.58 1.15
N LYS A 300 27.53 7.51 0.86
CA LYS A 300 26.84 7.33 -0.43
C LYS A 300 25.51 8.06 -0.53
N PHE A 301 24.66 7.94 0.47
CA PHE A 301 23.26 8.40 0.41
C PHE A 301 22.98 9.60 1.33
N GLY A 302 23.88 9.95 2.24
CA GLY A 302 23.64 10.94 3.30
C GLY A 302 23.35 12.36 2.82
N GLN A 303 23.68 12.68 1.56
CA GLN A 303 23.33 13.96 0.93
C GLN A 303 21.97 13.93 0.22
N THR A 304 21.28 12.80 0.18
CA THR A 304 19.98 12.62 -0.51
C THR A 304 18.84 12.63 0.49
N ALA A 305 17.63 12.99 0.05
CA ALA A 305 16.43 12.93 0.87
C ALA A 305 16.12 11.49 1.36
N ALA A 306 16.59 10.46 0.65
CA ALA A 306 16.36 9.06 1.03
C ALA A 306 17.08 8.64 2.33
N ALA A 307 18.03 9.44 2.82
CA ALA A 307 18.82 9.10 4.02
C ALA A 307 18.13 9.40 5.36
N TRP A 308 17.00 10.12 5.37
CA TRP A 308 16.40 10.62 6.62
C TRP A 308 15.98 9.53 7.62
N ARG A 309 15.65 8.31 7.14
CA ARG A 309 15.34 7.13 7.98
C ARG A 309 16.53 6.20 8.23
N GLY A 310 17.71 6.58 7.74
CA GLY A 310 18.89 5.74 7.72
C GLY A 310 18.76 4.53 6.79
N LYS A 311 19.73 3.63 6.84
CA LYS A 311 19.84 2.50 5.91
C LYS A 311 18.79 1.41 6.07
N LYS A 312 18.16 1.29 7.25
CA LYS A 312 17.36 0.10 7.59
C LYS A 312 16.18 -0.13 6.63
N PRO A 313 15.30 0.85 6.34
CA PRO A 313 14.21 0.64 5.38
C PRO A 313 14.74 0.32 3.99
N MET A 314 15.82 0.98 3.56
CA MET A 314 16.44 0.74 2.26
C MET A 314 16.97 -0.69 2.13
N GLN A 315 17.62 -1.22 3.17
CA GLN A 315 18.09 -2.62 3.22
C GLN A 315 16.93 -3.60 3.17
N ARG A 316 15.86 -3.38 3.95
CA ARG A 316 14.63 -4.19 3.89
C ARG A 316 14.04 -4.19 2.48
N ASN A 317 13.95 -3.02 1.85
CA ASN A 317 13.42 -2.87 0.50
C ASN A 317 14.31 -3.55 -0.56
N ALA A 318 15.63 -3.59 -0.33
CA ALA A 318 16.55 -4.34 -1.20
C ALA A 318 16.31 -5.86 -1.11
N ILE A 319 16.06 -6.40 0.09
CA ILE A 319 15.64 -7.80 0.27
C ILE A 319 14.32 -8.08 -0.48
N ILE A 320 13.33 -7.19 -0.32
CA ILE A 320 12.05 -7.30 -1.03
C ILE A 320 12.27 -7.36 -2.55
N ALA A 321 13.11 -6.47 -3.08
CA ALA A 321 13.44 -6.40 -4.49
C ALA A 321 14.10 -7.70 -4.98
N LEU A 322 15.07 -8.25 -4.24
CA LEU A 322 15.72 -9.52 -4.57
C LEU A 322 14.74 -10.69 -4.60
N GLY A 323 13.82 -10.75 -3.62
CA GLY A 323 12.72 -11.72 -3.60
C GLY A 323 11.78 -11.58 -4.80
N ASN A 324 11.47 -10.35 -5.22
CA ASN A 324 10.64 -10.07 -6.38
C ASN A 324 11.33 -10.42 -7.71
N PHE A 325 12.65 -10.24 -7.81
CA PHE A 325 13.44 -10.70 -8.95
C PHE A 325 13.68 -12.22 -8.97
N LYS A 326 13.35 -12.92 -7.88
CA LYS A 326 13.72 -14.33 -7.65
C LYS A 326 15.21 -14.56 -7.84
N ASP A 327 16.02 -13.65 -7.30
CA ASP A 327 17.46 -13.64 -7.51
C ASP A 327 18.17 -14.75 -6.71
N LYS A 328 18.50 -15.85 -7.40
CA LYS A 328 19.16 -17.00 -6.78
C LYS A 328 20.54 -16.66 -6.20
N THR A 329 21.25 -15.67 -6.75
CA THR A 329 22.58 -15.32 -6.24
C THR A 329 22.50 -14.64 -4.87
N ALA A 330 21.32 -14.22 -4.43
CA ALA A 330 21.10 -13.62 -3.12
C ALA A 330 20.85 -14.63 -2.00
N VAL A 331 20.55 -15.90 -2.32
CA VAL A 331 20.15 -16.93 -1.33
C VAL A 331 21.16 -17.06 -0.18
N PRO A 332 22.48 -17.15 -0.42
CA PRO A 332 23.44 -17.27 0.68
C PRO A 332 23.39 -16.07 1.64
N ARG A 333 23.37 -14.85 1.09
CA ARG A 333 23.38 -13.63 1.89
C ARG A 333 22.06 -13.41 2.63
N LEU A 334 20.93 -13.73 2.00
CA LEU A 334 19.63 -13.69 2.66
C LEU A 334 19.55 -14.71 3.80
N GLY A 335 20.18 -15.87 3.65
CA GLY A 335 20.30 -16.86 4.71
C GLY A 335 21.09 -16.36 5.90
N GLU A 336 22.23 -15.70 5.68
CA GLU A 336 22.99 -15.06 6.75
C GLU A 336 22.16 -14.00 7.49
N ILE A 337 21.41 -13.17 6.77
CA ILE A 337 20.52 -12.17 7.37
C ILE A 337 19.45 -12.85 8.22
N LEU A 338 18.80 -13.89 7.71
CA LEU A 338 17.78 -14.64 8.43
C LEU A 338 18.33 -15.30 9.70
N LEU A 339 19.57 -15.77 9.70
CA LEU A 339 20.16 -16.48 10.84
C LEU A 339 20.80 -15.54 11.88
N GLN A 340 21.33 -14.39 11.46
CA GLN A 340 22.25 -13.59 12.29
C GLN A 340 21.81 -12.15 12.52
N ASP A 341 20.91 -11.59 11.70
CA ASP A 341 20.55 -10.17 11.85
C ASP A 341 19.75 -9.95 13.15
N PRO A 342 20.15 -9.01 14.02
CA PRO A 342 19.45 -8.78 15.29
C PRO A 342 18.02 -8.25 15.09
N ARG A 343 17.68 -7.75 13.89
CA ARG A 343 16.42 -7.07 13.59
C ARG A 343 15.35 -8.05 13.07
N PRO A 344 14.23 -8.27 13.79
CA PRO A 344 13.16 -9.15 13.32
C PRO A 344 12.59 -8.75 11.97
N GLU A 345 12.47 -7.45 11.68
CA GLU A 345 11.95 -6.97 10.39
C GLU A 345 12.84 -7.40 9.21
N MET A 346 14.16 -7.51 9.41
CA MET A 346 15.10 -7.97 8.39
C MET A 346 15.02 -9.47 8.21
N ARG A 347 15.01 -10.23 9.32
CA ARG A 347 14.89 -11.69 9.31
C ARG A 347 13.58 -12.14 8.66
N GLY A 348 12.45 -11.58 9.08
CA GLY A 348 11.13 -11.89 8.50
C GLY A 348 11.04 -11.56 7.00
N THR A 349 11.64 -10.44 6.58
CA THR A 349 11.69 -10.07 5.15
C THR A 349 12.62 -11.02 4.37
N ALA A 350 13.73 -11.46 4.95
CA ALA A 350 14.63 -12.44 4.34
C ALA A 350 13.97 -13.81 4.19
N ALA A 351 13.26 -14.29 5.20
CA ALA A 351 12.43 -15.50 5.11
C ALA A 351 11.42 -15.42 3.96
N TRP A 352 10.69 -14.30 3.88
CA TRP A 352 9.76 -14.05 2.78
C TRP A 352 10.44 -14.07 1.40
N ALA A 353 11.60 -13.42 1.26
CA ALA A 353 12.34 -13.38 0.01
C ALA A 353 12.86 -14.77 -0.39
N LEU A 354 13.41 -15.54 0.55
CA LEU A 354 13.84 -16.92 0.33
C LEU A 354 12.68 -17.81 -0.14
N GLY A 355 11.50 -17.70 0.49
CA GLY A 355 10.29 -18.41 0.05
C GLY A 355 9.82 -18.05 -1.37
N ARG A 356 10.17 -16.85 -1.88
CA ARG A 356 9.84 -16.44 -3.25
C ARG A 356 10.89 -16.83 -4.28
N ILE A 357 12.16 -16.80 -3.90
CA ILE A 357 13.28 -17.22 -4.74
C ILE A 357 13.21 -18.74 -4.95
N GLY A 358 13.00 -19.47 -3.86
CA GLY A 358 12.91 -20.92 -3.83
C GLY A 358 14.21 -21.64 -4.14
N GLY A 359 14.10 -22.95 -4.34
CA GLY A 359 15.23 -23.87 -4.49
C GLY A 359 15.62 -24.56 -3.19
N GLU A 360 16.35 -25.66 -3.33
CA GLU A 360 16.74 -26.55 -2.23
C GLU A 360 17.57 -25.82 -1.15
N GLU A 361 18.50 -24.97 -1.56
CA GLU A 361 19.31 -24.18 -0.63
C GLU A 361 18.44 -23.23 0.22
N ALA A 362 17.47 -22.54 -0.41
CA ALA A 362 16.55 -21.66 0.31
C ALA A 362 15.68 -22.44 1.30
N LEU A 363 15.16 -23.60 0.90
CA LEU A 363 14.38 -24.48 1.78
C LEU A 363 15.20 -24.95 2.98
N ASN A 364 16.43 -25.44 2.74
CA ASN A 364 17.34 -25.88 3.80
C ASN A 364 17.65 -24.77 4.81
N ILE A 365 17.77 -23.51 4.37
CA ILE A 365 17.99 -22.36 5.25
C ILE A 365 16.73 -22.05 6.08
N LEU A 366 15.55 -22.06 5.45
CA LEU A 366 14.29 -21.82 6.14
C LEU A 366 14.03 -22.89 7.21
N ASP A 367 14.22 -24.17 6.90
CA ASP A 367 14.00 -25.28 7.83
C ASP A 367 14.93 -25.20 9.05
N LYS A 368 16.21 -24.87 8.83
CA LYS A 368 17.18 -24.63 9.91
C LYS A 368 16.76 -23.47 10.81
N SER A 369 16.15 -22.43 10.24
CA SER A 369 15.79 -21.21 10.96
C SER A 369 14.52 -21.39 11.81
N ILE A 370 13.59 -22.26 11.40
CA ILE A 370 12.37 -22.58 12.17
C ILE A 370 12.70 -23.09 13.58
N ALA A 371 13.76 -23.88 13.72
CA ALA A 371 14.13 -24.49 14.99
C ALA A 371 14.69 -23.48 16.01
N THR A 372 15.23 -22.35 15.56
CA THR A 372 15.96 -21.40 16.42
C THR A 372 15.26 -20.06 16.59
N GLU A 373 14.45 -19.61 15.62
CA GLU A 373 13.75 -18.33 15.68
C GLU A 373 12.75 -18.27 16.84
N GLN A 374 12.73 -17.13 17.55
CA GLN A 374 11.86 -16.89 18.71
C GLN A 374 10.85 -15.75 18.49
N ASP A 375 11.06 -14.90 17.48
CA ASP A 375 10.14 -13.84 17.16
C ASP A 375 8.91 -14.38 16.40
N ASN A 376 7.72 -14.13 16.96
CA ASN A 376 6.47 -14.66 16.42
C ASN A 376 6.18 -14.18 14.98
N GLN A 377 6.54 -12.93 14.63
CA GLN A 377 6.30 -12.41 13.28
C GLN A 377 7.26 -13.04 12.27
N VAL A 378 8.50 -13.33 12.68
CA VAL A 378 9.46 -14.03 11.81
C VAL A 378 9.07 -15.50 11.66
N GLN A 379 8.64 -16.17 12.73
CA GLN A 379 8.11 -17.54 12.67
C GLN A 379 6.94 -17.67 11.69
N GLU A 380 6.02 -16.70 11.70
CA GLU A 380 4.92 -16.67 10.73
C GLU A 380 5.44 -16.57 9.28
N LYS A 381 6.42 -15.72 9.01
CA LYS A 381 7.04 -15.60 7.68
C LYS A 381 7.80 -16.85 7.27
N LEU A 382 8.49 -17.51 8.20
CA LEU A 382 9.17 -18.79 7.96
C LEU A 382 8.17 -19.87 7.54
N LEU A 383 7.08 -20.04 8.30
CA LEU A 383 6.03 -21.00 7.96
C LEU A 383 5.42 -20.72 6.58
N GLN A 384 5.07 -19.47 6.30
CA GLN A 384 4.54 -19.05 5.00
C GLN A 384 5.54 -19.28 3.85
N ALA A 385 6.84 -19.12 4.11
CA ALA A 385 7.89 -19.31 3.12
C ALA A 385 8.17 -20.79 2.84
N THR A 386 8.32 -21.61 3.88
CA THR A 386 8.53 -23.05 3.76
C THR A 386 7.35 -23.73 3.09
N GLU A 387 6.13 -23.34 3.43
CA GLU A 387 4.90 -23.87 2.80
C GLU A 387 4.82 -23.61 1.29
N LYS A 388 5.37 -22.48 0.82
CA LYS A 388 5.47 -22.19 -0.63
C LYS A 388 6.52 -23.04 -1.34
N LEU A 389 7.48 -23.63 -0.61
CA LEU A 389 8.61 -24.38 -1.15
C LEU A 389 8.56 -25.88 -0.91
N GLN A 390 7.76 -26.33 0.06
CA GLN A 390 7.52 -27.76 0.24
C GLN A 390 6.90 -28.31 -1.04
N PRO A 391 7.43 -29.43 -1.58
CA PRO A 391 6.79 -30.09 -2.70
C PRO A 391 5.36 -30.40 -2.29
N GLN A 392 4.38 -29.88 -3.03
CA GLN A 392 3.08 -30.52 -3.08
C GLN A 392 3.37 -31.97 -3.45
N VAL A 393 2.89 -32.93 -2.66
CA VAL A 393 3.02 -34.35 -2.96
C VAL A 393 2.26 -34.58 -4.27
N ILE A 394 2.98 -34.49 -5.39
CA ILE A 394 2.51 -34.93 -6.69
C ILE A 394 2.74 -36.44 -6.68
N GLU A 395 1.70 -37.19 -6.29
CA GLU A 395 1.60 -38.56 -6.77
C GLU A 395 1.50 -38.49 -8.30
N GLU A 396 2.52 -38.99 -8.98
CA GLU A 396 2.50 -39.21 -10.42
C GLU A 396 1.27 -40.07 -10.77
N SER A 397 0.27 -39.47 -11.42
CA SER A 397 -0.63 -40.24 -12.28
C SER A 397 -1.03 -39.39 -13.48
N THR A 398 -0.49 -39.76 -14.63
CA THR A 398 -0.89 -39.29 -15.96
C THR A 398 -2.25 -39.87 -16.33
N ILE A 399 -3.30 -39.36 -15.68
CA ILE A 399 -4.69 -39.46 -16.12
C ILE A 399 -5.20 -38.03 -16.14
N SER A 400 -5.84 -37.60 -17.23
CA SER A 400 -6.48 -36.27 -17.28
C SER A 400 -7.64 -36.25 -16.29
N GLU A 401 -7.35 -35.85 -15.06
CA GLU A 401 -8.34 -35.68 -14.01
C GLU A 401 -9.39 -34.65 -14.48
N THR A 402 -10.66 -34.88 -14.14
CA THR A 402 -11.77 -33.96 -14.39
C THR A 402 -12.48 -33.70 -13.07
N ILE A 403 -12.87 -32.46 -12.80
CA ILE A 403 -13.71 -32.13 -11.66
C ILE A 403 -15.15 -32.02 -12.14
N TYR A 404 -16.04 -32.81 -11.56
CA TYR A 404 -17.47 -32.74 -11.84
C TYR A 404 -18.12 -31.70 -10.96
N TYR A 405 -19.11 -30.98 -11.46
CA TYR A 405 -19.93 -30.09 -10.64
C TYR A 405 -21.41 -30.26 -10.91
N ASP A 406 -22.21 -29.91 -9.90
CA ASP A 406 -23.65 -29.77 -10.00
C ASP A 406 -24.17 -28.81 -8.92
N GLU A 407 -25.40 -28.35 -9.05
CA GLU A 407 -26.02 -27.39 -8.14
C GLU A 407 -27.11 -28.05 -7.28
N VAL A 408 -27.23 -27.60 -6.03
CA VAL A 408 -28.29 -28.03 -5.10
C VAL A 408 -28.98 -26.81 -4.49
N SER A 409 -30.31 -26.79 -4.57
CA SER A 409 -31.13 -25.79 -3.88
C SER A 409 -31.27 -26.17 -2.41
N THR A 410 -30.97 -25.23 -1.51
CA THR A 410 -31.02 -25.44 -0.06
C THR A 410 -31.70 -24.25 0.64
N PRO A 411 -32.12 -24.37 1.91
CA PRO A 411 -32.70 -23.25 2.67
C PRO A 411 -31.79 -22.01 2.79
N ILE A 412 -30.47 -22.19 2.64
CA ILE A 412 -29.48 -21.10 2.68
C ILE A 412 -29.10 -20.55 1.29
N GLY A 413 -29.85 -20.95 0.25
CA GLY A 413 -29.61 -20.60 -1.15
C GLY A 413 -29.04 -21.76 -1.98
N THR A 414 -28.75 -21.49 -3.25
CA THR A 414 -28.11 -22.48 -4.14
C THR A 414 -26.67 -22.71 -3.73
N LEU A 415 -26.26 -23.97 -3.66
CA LEU A 415 -24.86 -24.37 -3.50
C LEU A 415 -24.35 -25.01 -4.79
N THR A 416 -23.15 -24.62 -5.22
CA THR A 416 -22.39 -25.35 -6.24
C THR A 416 -21.51 -26.38 -5.54
N VAL A 417 -21.62 -27.64 -5.93
CA VAL A 417 -20.92 -28.78 -5.33
C VAL A 417 -20.00 -29.37 -6.38
N CYS A 418 -18.71 -29.52 -6.06
CA CYS A 418 -17.70 -30.03 -6.98
C CYS A 418 -16.99 -31.27 -6.41
N MET A 419 -16.77 -32.27 -7.25
CA MET A 419 -16.18 -33.56 -6.88
C MET A 419 -15.13 -34.01 -7.91
N SER A 420 -13.95 -34.37 -7.44
CA SER A 420 -12.93 -35.06 -8.24
C SER A 420 -13.19 -36.57 -8.25
N GLU A 421 -12.36 -37.34 -8.94
CA GLU A 421 -12.42 -38.81 -8.85
C GLU A 421 -12.03 -39.33 -7.45
N LYS A 422 -11.35 -38.51 -6.63
CA LYS A 422 -10.97 -38.86 -5.24
C LYS A 422 -12.08 -38.55 -4.24
N GLY A 423 -12.92 -37.55 -4.50
CA GLY A 423 -14.01 -37.17 -3.62
C GLY A 423 -14.41 -35.70 -3.71
N LEU A 424 -15.22 -35.26 -2.76
CA LEU A 424 -15.74 -33.90 -2.70
C LEU A 424 -14.60 -32.91 -2.44
N CYS A 425 -14.42 -31.93 -3.33
CA CYS A 425 -13.25 -31.05 -3.31
C CYS A 425 -13.58 -29.56 -3.13
N LEU A 426 -14.81 -29.12 -3.48
CA LEU A 426 -15.24 -27.73 -3.32
C LEU A 426 -16.76 -27.60 -3.14
N ILE A 427 -17.21 -26.74 -2.22
CA ILE A 427 -18.59 -26.27 -2.11
C ILE A 427 -18.57 -24.74 -2.08
N GLU A 428 -19.35 -24.12 -2.98
CA GLU A 428 -19.48 -22.66 -3.06
C GLU A 428 -20.92 -22.19 -2.85
N PHE A 429 -21.09 -21.08 -2.14
CA PHE A 429 -22.39 -20.46 -1.87
C PHE A 429 -22.86 -19.63 -3.07
N GLY A 430 -23.58 -20.25 -4.00
CA GLY A 430 -24.16 -19.64 -5.20
C GLY A 430 -24.14 -20.59 -6.39
N ALA A 431 -24.79 -20.19 -7.49
CA ALA A 431 -24.73 -20.89 -8.77
C ALA A 431 -23.35 -20.79 -9.42
N TYR A 432 -22.96 -21.79 -10.22
CA TYR A 432 -21.63 -21.92 -10.82
C TYR A 432 -21.31 -20.70 -11.68
N SER A 433 -22.27 -20.24 -12.49
CA SER A 433 -22.13 -19.06 -13.37
C SER A 433 -21.83 -17.77 -12.62
N VAL A 434 -22.30 -17.63 -11.38
CA VAL A 434 -22.01 -16.48 -10.52
C VAL A 434 -20.65 -16.63 -9.82
N LYS A 435 -20.22 -17.86 -9.56
CA LYS A 435 -19.01 -18.19 -8.81
C LYS A 435 -17.83 -18.62 -9.69
N GLU A 436 -17.99 -18.64 -11.00
CA GLU A 436 -16.99 -19.16 -11.94
C GLU A 436 -15.60 -18.56 -11.72
N ALA A 437 -15.49 -17.23 -11.57
CA ALA A 437 -14.20 -16.58 -11.33
C ALA A 437 -13.51 -17.06 -10.04
N VAL A 438 -14.29 -17.33 -8.98
CA VAL A 438 -13.79 -17.84 -7.68
C VAL A 438 -13.39 -19.31 -7.80
N ILE A 439 -14.24 -20.13 -8.42
CA ILE A 439 -13.98 -21.56 -8.66
C ILE A 439 -12.72 -21.74 -9.52
N GLN A 440 -12.58 -20.95 -10.59
CA GLN A 440 -11.40 -20.97 -11.45
C GLN A 440 -10.14 -20.49 -10.72
N GLN A 441 -10.25 -19.53 -9.80
CA GLN A 441 -9.13 -19.13 -8.95
C GLN A 441 -8.73 -20.24 -7.98
N TRP A 442 -9.69 -20.94 -7.37
CA TRP A 442 -9.42 -22.11 -6.55
C TRP A 442 -8.72 -23.20 -7.38
N SER A 443 -9.21 -23.47 -8.59
CA SER A 443 -8.62 -24.47 -9.51
C SER A 443 -7.17 -24.14 -9.85
N ARG A 444 -6.84 -22.89 -10.18
CA ARG A 444 -5.44 -22.48 -10.42
C ARG A 444 -4.53 -22.66 -9.21
N ASN A 445 -5.07 -22.58 -8.00
CA ASN A 445 -4.29 -22.66 -6.77
C ASN A 445 -4.11 -24.12 -6.31
N TRP A 446 -5.07 -25.00 -6.59
CA TRP A 446 -5.19 -26.30 -5.92
C TRP A 446 -5.48 -27.48 -6.85
N ALA A 447 -5.85 -27.22 -8.10
CA ALA A 447 -6.24 -28.26 -9.05
C ALA A 447 -5.61 -28.05 -10.44
N ASP A 448 -4.52 -27.30 -10.54
CA ASP A 448 -3.72 -27.08 -11.76
C ASP A 448 -4.52 -26.76 -13.04
N GLY A 449 -5.68 -26.11 -12.88
CA GLY A 449 -6.54 -25.76 -14.02
C GLY A 449 -7.29 -26.95 -14.65
N ILE A 450 -7.48 -28.05 -13.91
CA ILE A 450 -8.34 -29.18 -14.29
C ILE A 450 -9.71 -28.66 -14.76
N PRO A 451 -10.25 -29.16 -15.89
CA PRO A 451 -11.54 -28.72 -16.40
C PRO A 451 -12.70 -29.14 -15.48
N PHE A 452 -13.73 -28.29 -15.44
CA PHE A 452 -14.97 -28.54 -14.72
C PHE A 452 -16.05 -28.99 -15.70
N VAL A 453 -16.70 -30.11 -15.41
CA VAL A 453 -17.76 -30.69 -16.25
C VAL A 453 -19.03 -30.86 -15.44
N HIS A 454 -20.16 -30.39 -15.96
CA HIS A 454 -21.45 -30.59 -15.30
C HIS A 454 -21.83 -32.08 -15.35
N ASN A 455 -22.14 -32.69 -14.20
CA ASN A 455 -22.53 -34.11 -14.14
C ASN A 455 -23.38 -34.39 -12.90
N GLU A 456 -24.68 -34.61 -13.10
CA GLU A 456 -25.64 -34.85 -12.01
C GLU A 456 -25.43 -36.20 -11.33
N GLU A 457 -25.10 -37.24 -12.09
CA GLU A 457 -24.98 -38.62 -11.59
C GLU A 457 -23.82 -38.75 -10.60
N LYS A 458 -22.66 -38.18 -10.94
CA LYS A 458 -21.48 -38.16 -10.06
C LYS A 458 -21.76 -37.42 -8.74
N LEU A 459 -22.60 -36.39 -8.77
CA LEU A 459 -22.89 -35.55 -7.61
C LEU A 459 -24.16 -35.99 -6.83
N ALA A 460 -24.89 -36.99 -7.32
CA ALA A 460 -26.16 -37.43 -6.75
C ALA A 460 -26.08 -37.74 -5.26
N LEU A 461 -25.04 -38.48 -4.83
CA LEU A 461 -24.85 -38.83 -3.42
C LEU A 461 -24.57 -37.60 -2.55
N ALA A 462 -23.72 -36.69 -3.00
CA ALA A 462 -23.40 -35.46 -2.26
C ALA A 462 -24.63 -34.56 -2.13
N LYS A 463 -25.40 -34.40 -3.20
CA LYS A 463 -26.65 -33.63 -3.21
C LYS A 463 -27.69 -34.24 -2.27
N GLU A 464 -27.83 -35.56 -2.26
CA GLU A 464 -28.76 -36.26 -1.37
C GLU A 464 -28.38 -36.07 0.10
N GLN A 465 -27.10 -36.24 0.47
CA GLN A 465 -26.67 -36.03 1.85
C GLN A 465 -26.82 -34.58 2.31
N LEU A 466 -26.57 -33.60 1.43
CA LEU A 466 -26.82 -32.19 1.73
C LEU A 466 -28.31 -31.93 1.97
N LYS A 467 -29.20 -32.50 1.15
CA LYS A 467 -30.66 -32.40 1.36
C LYS A 467 -31.09 -33.01 2.70
N GLN A 468 -30.61 -34.21 3.03
CA GLN A 468 -30.89 -34.86 4.31
C GLN A 468 -30.38 -34.05 5.50
N TYR A 469 -29.20 -33.43 5.38
CA TYR A 469 -28.66 -32.55 6.41
C TYR A 469 -29.57 -31.34 6.64
N PHE A 470 -29.99 -30.66 5.56
CA PHE A 470 -30.91 -29.51 5.67
C PHE A 470 -32.33 -29.90 6.12
N ALA A 471 -32.74 -31.16 5.93
CA ALA A 471 -33.99 -31.71 6.45
C ALA A 471 -33.90 -32.11 7.94
N GLY A 472 -32.70 -32.06 8.55
CA GLY A 472 -32.48 -32.52 9.92
C GLY A 472 -32.44 -34.05 10.08
N GLU A 473 -32.41 -34.78 8.97
CA GLU A 473 -32.40 -36.26 8.93
C GLU A 473 -30.98 -36.84 9.01
N ARG A 474 -29.95 -36.00 8.84
CA ARG A 474 -28.53 -36.40 8.84
C ARG A 474 -27.70 -35.49 9.74
N ASN A 475 -26.89 -36.12 10.59
CA ASN A 475 -25.94 -35.44 11.47
C ASN A 475 -24.45 -35.62 11.04
N THR A 476 -24.16 -36.57 10.14
CA THR A 476 -22.80 -36.90 9.70
C THR A 476 -22.76 -37.16 8.19
N PHE A 477 -21.71 -36.70 7.51
CA PHE A 477 -21.50 -36.96 6.09
C PHE A 477 -20.58 -38.17 5.91
N THR A 478 -20.87 -39.02 4.92
CA THR A 478 -20.05 -40.20 4.58
C THR A 478 -19.43 -40.08 3.18
N LEU A 479 -19.24 -38.84 2.72
CA LEU A 479 -18.68 -38.53 1.42
C LEU A 479 -17.15 -38.68 1.48
N PRO A 480 -16.51 -39.31 0.48
CA PRO A 480 -15.05 -39.21 0.35
C PRO A 480 -14.68 -37.74 0.15
N LEU A 481 -13.65 -37.27 0.84
CA LEU A 481 -13.21 -35.88 0.79
C LEU A 481 -11.86 -35.78 0.09
N ASP A 482 -11.75 -34.86 -0.87
CA ASP A 482 -10.52 -34.49 -1.54
C ASP A 482 -10.19 -33.03 -1.17
N MET A 483 -9.82 -32.84 0.11
CA MET A 483 -9.45 -31.52 0.62
C MET A 483 -8.09 -31.13 0.05
N ARG A 484 -8.05 -30.03 -0.70
CA ARG A 484 -6.83 -29.49 -1.29
C ARG A 484 -6.43 -28.19 -0.61
N GLY A 485 -5.31 -28.23 0.08
CA GLY A 485 -4.82 -27.09 0.85
C GLY A 485 -3.41 -27.30 1.38
N THR A 486 -2.95 -26.25 2.04
CA THR A 486 -1.79 -26.21 2.94
C THR A 486 -1.80 -27.36 3.96
N SER A 487 -0.63 -27.86 4.40
CA SER A 487 -0.56 -28.89 5.44
C SER A 487 -1.18 -28.43 6.76
N PHE A 488 -0.99 -27.17 7.12
CA PHE A 488 -1.65 -26.54 8.26
C PHE A 488 -3.17 -26.42 8.04
N GLN A 489 -3.60 -26.04 6.85
CA GLN A 489 -5.02 -26.02 6.52
C GLN A 489 -5.66 -27.41 6.62
N LEU A 490 -5.01 -28.44 6.07
CA LEU A 490 -5.48 -29.82 6.14
C LEU A 490 -5.56 -30.32 7.59
N GLN A 491 -4.58 -29.98 8.42
CA GLN A 491 -4.61 -30.27 9.85
C GLN A 491 -5.81 -29.59 10.56
N VAL A 492 -6.03 -28.30 10.26
CA VAL A 492 -7.18 -27.55 10.80
C VAL A 492 -8.49 -28.16 10.32
N TRP A 493 -8.65 -28.40 9.02
CA TRP A 493 -9.87 -28.92 8.41
C TRP A 493 -10.18 -30.36 8.85
N GLY A 494 -9.16 -31.19 9.05
CA GLY A 494 -9.30 -32.50 9.69
C GLY A 494 -9.90 -32.35 11.10
N SER A 495 -9.33 -31.47 11.92
CA SER A 495 -9.86 -31.20 13.26
C SER A 495 -11.25 -30.55 13.25
N LEU A 496 -11.62 -29.80 12.20
CA LEU A 496 -12.98 -29.30 12.01
C LEU A 496 -13.97 -30.44 11.73
N ALA A 497 -13.58 -31.40 10.89
CA ALA A 497 -14.42 -32.56 10.53
C ALA A 497 -14.77 -33.41 11.76
N ASP A 498 -13.92 -33.39 12.79
CA ASP A 498 -14.13 -34.10 14.06
C ASP A 498 -15.09 -33.40 15.03
N ILE A 499 -15.49 -32.14 14.78
CA ILE A 499 -16.42 -31.42 15.65
C ILE A 499 -17.83 -32.03 15.49
N PRO A 500 -18.46 -32.60 16.54
CA PRO A 500 -19.76 -33.25 16.40
C PRO A 500 -20.91 -32.31 16.01
N TYR A 501 -21.97 -32.87 15.43
CA TYR A 501 -23.22 -32.14 15.15
C TYR A 501 -23.84 -31.63 16.46
N GLY A 502 -24.22 -30.35 16.48
CA GLY A 502 -24.78 -29.71 17.67
C GLY A 502 -23.74 -29.14 18.64
N GLU A 503 -22.45 -29.46 18.46
CA GLU A 503 -21.36 -28.96 19.31
C GLU A 503 -20.60 -27.79 18.66
N THR A 504 -19.98 -26.95 19.49
CA THR A 504 -19.16 -25.82 19.03
C THR A 504 -17.85 -25.72 19.79
N LEU A 505 -16.82 -25.18 19.13
CA LEU A 505 -15.51 -24.89 19.72
C LEU A 505 -15.14 -23.42 19.50
N SER A 506 -14.28 -22.88 20.35
CA SER A 506 -13.63 -21.60 20.09
C SER A 506 -12.40 -21.77 19.20
N TYR A 507 -11.99 -20.72 18.48
CA TYR A 507 -10.71 -20.71 17.74
C TYR A 507 -9.51 -21.06 18.62
N LYS A 508 -9.56 -20.70 19.91
CA LYS A 508 -8.52 -21.01 20.89
C LYS A 508 -8.49 -22.51 21.23
N GLN A 509 -9.65 -23.12 21.46
CA GLN A 509 -9.74 -24.56 21.69
C GLN A 509 -9.27 -25.35 20.47
N LEU A 510 -9.67 -24.93 19.26
CA LEU A 510 -9.22 -25.56 18.03
C LEU A 510 -7.69 -25.44 17.85
N ALA A 511 -7.11 -24.27 18.18
CA ALA A 511 -5.66 -24.09 18.16
C ALA A 511 -4.92 -25.00 19.15
N ILE A 512 -5.52 -25.29 20.31
CA ILE A 512 -4.98 -26.24 21.29
C ILE A 512 -5.07 -27.67 20.76
N LEU A 513 -6.20 -28.06 20.16
CA LEU A 513 -6.42 -29.43 19.63
C LEU A 513 -5.43 -29.81 18.54
N ILE A 514 -5.03 -28.87 17.69
CA ILE A 514 -4.01 -29.10 16.65
C ILE A 514 -2.56 -28.93 17.16
N GLU A 515 -2.38 -28.89 18.48
CA GLU A 515 -1.08 -28.72 19.17
C GLU A 515 -0.36 -27.39 18.84
N ARG A 516 -1.12 -26.34 18.50
CA ARG A 516 -0.59 -25.00 18.18
C ARG A 516 -1.30 -23.89 18.96
N PRO A 517 -1.21 -23.85 20.30
CA PRO A 517 -2.01 -22.96 21.16
C PRO A 517 -1.83 -21.45 20.89
N LYS A 518 -0.72 -21.04 20.26
CA LYS A 518 -0.45 -19.64 19.89
C LYS A 518 -1.00 -19.25 18.50
N ALA A 519 -1.47 -20.20 17.69
CA ALA A 519 -1.84 -20.01 16.29
C ALA A 519 -3.31 -19.58 16.06
N ILE A 520 -3.97 -18.96 17.03
CA ILE A 520 -5.41 -18.67 17.03
C ILE A 520 -5.84 -17.91 15.75
N LYS A 521 -5.11 -16.86 15.37
CA LYS A 521 -5.41 -16.08 14.16
C LYS A 521 -5.21 -16.89 12.87
N ALA A 522 -4.15 -17.70 12.81
CA ALA A 522 -3.88 -18.56 11.66
C ALA A 522 -4.97 -19.63 11.49
N VAL A 523 -5.43 -20.23 12.59
CA VAL A 523 -6.58 -21.15 12.60
C VAL A 523 -7.83 -20.45 12.07
N GLY A 524 -8.09 -19.21 12.49
CA GLY A 524 -9.18 -18.39 11.93
C GLY A 524 -9.07 -18.19 10.41
N GLY A 525 -7.87 -17.90 9.91
CA GLY A 525 -7.58 -17.79 8.48
C GLY A 525 -7.77 -19.10 7.71
N ALA A 526 -7.35 -20.24 8.29
CA ALA A 526 -7.55 -21.56 7.71
C ALA A 526 -9.04 -21.97 7.68
N ASN A 527 -9.77 -21.70 8.76
CA ASN A 527 -11.22 -21.92 8.85
C ASN A 527 -11.99 -21.13 7.78
N ASN A 528 -11.60 -19.88 7.53
CA ASN A 528 -12.21 -19.04 6.49
C ASN A 528 -11.92 -19.53 5.06
N LYS A 529 -10.85 -20.30 4.86
CA LYS A 529 -10.44 -20.85 3.55
C LYS A 529 -10.86 -22.31 3.35
N ASN A 530 -11.71 -22.85 4.23
CA ASN A 530 -12.22 -24.20 4.10
C ASN A 530 -12.97 -24.37 2.76
N PRO A 531 -12.51 -25.26 1.86
CA PRO A 531 -13.14 -25.46 0.56
C PRO A 531 -14.45 -26.25 0.65
N LEU A 532 -14.74 -26.89 1.78
CA LEU A 532 -15.89 -27.76 1.98
C LEU A 532 -16.76 -27.30 3.16
N PRO A 533 -17.28 -26.05 3.15
CA PRO A 533 -18.19 -25.61 4.22
C PRO A 533 -19.38 -26.56 4.36
N ILE A 534 -19.96 -26.63 5.57
CA ILE A 534 -21.05 -27.55 5.97
C ILE A 534 -20.58 -28.99 6.16
N VAL A 535 -19.94 -29.59 5.15
CA VAL A 535 -19.41 -30.97 5.21
C VAL A 535 -18.20 -31.05 6.14
N VAL A 536 -17.28 -30.10 5.99
CA VAL A 536 -16.25 -29.77 6.99
C VAL A 536 -16.80 -28.55 7.76
N PRO A 537 -17.28 -28.72 9.01
CA PRO A 537 -18.22 -27.81 9.63
C PRO A 537 -17.55 -26.58 10.27
N CYS A 538 -16.95 -25.72 9.44
CA CYS A 538 -16.29 -24.48 9.86
C CYS A 538 -17.23 -23.45 10.53
N HIS A 539 -18.56 -23.63 10.43
CA HIS A 539 -19.58 -22.83 11.14
C HIS A 539 -19.66 -23.18 12.63
N ARG A 540 -19.17 -24.34 13.06
CA ARG A 540 -19.15 -24.76 14.48
C ARG A 540 -18.05 -24.09 15.31
N VAL A 541 -17.21 -23.25 14.70
CA VAL A 541 -16.13 -22.53 15.39
C VAL A 541 -16.52 -21.09 15.70
N ASN A 542 -16.55 -20.71 16.97
CA ASN A 542 -17.01 -19.41 17.46
C ASN A 542 -15.91 -18.60 18.17
N GLY A 543 -16.22 -17.36 18.57
CA GLY A 543 -15.35 -16.57 19.44
C GLY A 543 -15.24 -17.17 20.85
N GLU A 544 -14.23 -16.76 21.62
CA GLU A 544 -13.98 -17.29 22.99
C GLU A 544 -15.18 -17.09 23.93
N ASN A 545 -15.99 -16.05 23.70
CA ASN A 545 -17.21 -15.75 24.47
C ASN A 545 -18.48 -16.37 23.87
N GLY A 546 -18.37 -17.31 22.93
CA GLY A 546 -19.50 -17.88 22.20
C GLY A 546 -20.10 -16.95 21.13
N SER A 547 -19.54 -15.76 20.94
CA SER A 547 -20.00 -14.80 19.92
C SER A 547 -19.82 -15.37 18.51
N LEU A 548 -20.85 -15.23 17.67
CA LEU A 548 -20.76 -15.53 16.24
C LEU A 548 -19.83 -14.52 15.57
N VAL A 549 -18.66 -14.99 15.14
CA VAL A 549 -17.67 -14.20 14.39
C VAL A 549 -17.29 -14.96 13.12
N GLY A 550 -16.97 -14.21 12.06
CA GLY A 550 -16.34 -14.67 10.81
C GLY A 550 -16.84 -15.99 10.20
N TYR A 551 -17.49 -15.92 9.03
CA TYR A 551 -17.84 -17.12 8.26
C TYR A 551 -17.79 -16.83 6.76
N GLY A 552 -17.23 -17.74 5.97
CA GLY A 552 -17.08 -17.58 4.52
C GLY A 552 -18.41 -17.36 3.79
N GLY A 553 -19.50 -17.99 4.27
CA GLY A 553 -20.86 -17.77 3.77
C GLY A 553 -21.60 -16.58 4.41
N GLY A 554 -20.97 -15.82 5.29
CA GLY A 554 -21.60 -14.74 6.06
C GLY A 554 -22.27 -15.18 7.36
N LEU A 555 -22.43 -14.24 8.29
CA LEU A 555 -22.91 -14.55 9.66
C LEU A 555 -24.35 -15.05 9.71
N GLU A 556 -25.19 -14.67 8.75
CA GLU A 556 -26.58 -15.12 8.67
C GLU A 556 -26.67 -16.61 8.35
N ILE A 557 -25.93 -17.08 7.34
CA ILE A 557 -25.86 -18.51 7.00
C ILE A 557 -25.31 -19.31 8.19
N LYS A 558 -24.24 -18.82 8.83
CA LYS A 558 -23.68 -19.46 10.03
C LYS A 558 -24.72 -19.63 11.14
N ARG A 559 -25.54 -18.60 11.38
CA ARG A 559 -26.62 -18.65 12.37
C ARG A 559 -27.65 -19.70 12.00
N GLN A 560 -28.10 -19.74 10.75
CA GLN A 560 -29.09 -20.71 10.27
C GLN A 560 -28.58 -22.15 10.41
N LEU A 561 -27.32 -22.41 10.06
CA LEU A 561 -26.69 -23.73 10.23
C LEU A 561 -26.61 -24.14 11.71
N LEU A 562 -26.17 -23.24 12.59
CA LEU A 562 -26.09 -23.55 14.03
C LEU A 562 -27.48 -23.73 14.68
N SER A 563 -28.49 -22.99 14.21
CA SER A 563 -29.88 -23.18 14.66
C SER A 563 -30.46 -24.51 14.18
N LEU A 564 -30.20 -24.90 12.92
CA LEU A 564 -30.55 -26.22 12.40
C LEU A 564 -29.95 -27.34 13.25
N GLU A 565 -28.69 -27.17 13.69
CA GLU A 565 -27.99 -28.14 14.53
C GLU A 565 -28.40 -28.12 16.02
N GLY A 566 -29.25 -27.18 16.43
CA GLY A 566 -29.63 -27.00 17.84
C GLY A 566 -28.55 -26.37 18.73
N SER A 567 -27.46 -25.85 18.14
CA SER A 567 -26.35 -25.21 18.85
C SER A 567 -26.63 -23.76 19.27
N LEU A 568 -27.69 -23.15 18.77
CA LEU A 568 -28.17 -21.82 19.19
C LEU A 568 -29.61 -21.92 19.71
N PRO A 569 -29.95 -21.26 20.84
CA PRO A 569 -31.32 -21.23 21.33
C PRO A 569 -32.25 -20.50 20.35
N GLU A 570 -33.50 -20.97 20.23
CA GLU A 570 -34.53 -20.35 19.40
C GLU A 570 -34.78 -18.88 19.80
N ARG A 571 -35.01 -18.02 18.81
CA ARG A 571 -35.18 -16.58 19.01
C ARG A 571 -36.47 -16.33 19.78
N SER A 572 -36.38 -15.73 20.98
CA SER A 572 -37.55 -15.08 21.58
C SER A 572 -37.89 -13.83 20.75
N ALA A 573 -39.17 -13.63 20.44
CA ALA A 573 -39.66 -12.62 19.49
C ALA A 573 -39.48 -11.14 19.93
N ARG A 574 -38.53 -10.80 20.82
CA ARG A 574 -38.42 -9.46 21.43
C ARG A 574 -37.18 -8.64 21.06
N ASP A 575 -36.20 -9.18 20.35
CA ASP A 575 -34.96 -8.44 20.07
C ASP A 575 -34.89 -7.99 18.60
N GLY A 576 -35.69 -6.98 18.28
CA GLY A 576 -35.68 -6.28 17.00
C GLY A 576 -36.14 -4.83 17.16
N VAL A 577 -35.22 -3.95 17.54
CA VAL A 577 -35.19 -2.52 17.19
C VAL A 577 -33.77 -2.16 16.80
#